data_AF-K0BE90-F1
#
_entry.id   AF-K0BE90-F1
#
_cell.length_a   1.000
_cell.length_b   1.000
_cell.length_c   1.000
_cell.angle_alpha   90.00
_cell.angle_beta   90.00
_cell.angle_gamma   90.00
#
_symmetry.space_group_name_H-M   'P 1'
#
loop_
_entity.id
_entity.type
_entity.pdbx_description
1 polymer ?
#
loop_
_entity_poly.entity_id
_entity_poly.type
_entity_poly.pdbx_seq_one_letter_code
_entity_poly.pdbx_strand_id
1 'polypeptide(L)' 'MLGSTEIIVLVVVIGVLIFGAKKIPELAKTFGKAKGEFEKGKIEADKELKEFKEEKSKSD' A
#
# COMPACT_ATOMS: atom_id res chain seq x y z
N MET A 1 26.55 -14.76 19.79
CA MET A 1 26.06 -14.42 18.43
C MET A 1 24.94 -13.42 18.61
N LEU A 2 24.89 -12.35 17.81
CA LEU A 2 23.71 -11.48 17.80
C LEU A 2 22.55 -12.29 17.21
N GLY A 3 21.45 -12.37 17.95
CA GLY A 3 20.19 -12.95 17.52
C GLY A 3 19.45 -12.07 16.52
N SER A 4 18.49 -12.67 15.83
CA SER A 4 17.65 -12.00 14.83
C SER A 4 16.97 -10.75 15.39
N THR A 5 16.50 -10.79 16.63
CA THR A 5 15.86 -9.66 17.31
C THR A 5 16.81 -8.48 17.48
N GLU A 6 18.06 -8.70 17.92
CA GLU A 6 19.03 -7.62 18.12
C GLU A 6 19.43 -6.96 16.79
N ILE A 7 19.55 -7.76 15.72
CA ILE A 7 19.81 -7.26 14.37
C ILE A 7 18.63 -6.40 13.88
N ILE A 8 17.39 -6.85 14.06
CA ILE A 8 16.19 -6.07 13.66
C ILE A 8 16.14 -4.74 14.40
N VAL A 9 16.36 -4.76 15.72
CA VAL A 9 16.37 -3.53 16.53
C VAL A 9 17.46 -2.57 16.05
N LEU A 10 18.68 -3.07 15.80
CA LEU A 10 19.79 -2.25 15.31
C LEU A 10 19.46 -1.58 13.97
N VAL A 11 18.89 -2.33 13.02
CA VAL A 11 18.49 -1.81 11.72
C VAL A 11 17.41 -0.74 11.85
N VAL A 12 16.41 -0.96 12.70
CA VAL A 12 15.35 0.02 12.95
C VAL A 12 15.92 1.29 13.59
N VAL A 13 16.80 1.17 14.59
CA VAL A 13 17.43 2.32 15.24
C VAL A 13 18.26 3.13 14.24
N ILE A 14 19.11 2.48 13.45
CA ILE A 14 19.90 3.16 12.41
C ILE A 14 18.99 3.84 11.38
N GLY A 15 17.93 3.14 10.93
CA GLY A 15 16.93 3.72 10.04
C GLY A 15 16.26 4.96 10.64
N VAL A 16 15.87 4.91 11.91
CA VAL A 16 15.26 6.05 12.62
C VAL A 16 16.25 7.20 12.81
N LEU A 17 17.55 6.93 13.00
CA LEU A 17 18.57 7.99 13.11
C LEU A 17 18.80 8.70 11.76
N ILE A 18 18.84 7.96 10.65
CA ILE A 18 19.05 8.51 9.30
C ILE A 18 17.81 9.27 8.83
N PHE A 19 16.64 8.65 8.93
CA PHE A 19 15.39 9.18 8.38
C PHE A 19 14.61 10.04 9.38
N GLY A 20 14.88 9.91 10.68
CA GLY A 20 14.13 10.56 11.75
C GLY A 20 12.84 9.81 12.11
N ALA A 21 12.49 9.80 13.39
CA ALA A 21 11.30 9.12 13.90
C ALA A 21 9.98 9.64 13.28
N LYS A 22 9.96 10.88 12.78
CA LYS A 22 8.80 11.49 12.10
C LYS A 22 8.51 10.88 10.73
N LYS A 23 9.50 10.27 10.06
CA LYS A 23 9.29 9.71 8.71
C LYS A 23 8.47 8.42 8.71
N ILE A 24 8.55 7.60 9.75
CA ILE A 24 7.73 6.38 9.86
C ILE A 24 6.22 6.67 9.83
N PRO A 25 5.66 7.56 10.68
CA PRO A 25 4.23 7.88 10.63
C PRO A 25 3.84 8.64 9.35
N GLU A 26 4.74 9.46 8.79
CA GLU A 26 4.51 10.15 7.51
C GLU A 26 4.38 9.16 6.34
N LEU A 27 5.30 8.19 6.25
CA LEU A 27 5.28 7.12 5.25
C LEU A 27 4.06 6.22 5.41
N ALA A 28 3.70 5.85 6.64
CA ALA A 28 2.49 5.07 6.89
C ALA A 28 1.22 5.81 6.43
N LYS A 29 1.15 7.12 6.66
CA LYS A 29 0.02 7.96 6.23
C LYS A 29 -0.04 8.08 4.71
N THR A 30 1.07 8.34 4.03
CA THR A 30 1.09 8.48 2.56
C THR A 30 0.83 7.14 1.88
N PHE A 31 1.47 6.06 2.34
CA PHE A 31 1.26 4.71 1.82
C PHE A 31 -0.17 4.23 2.06
N GLY A 32 -0.74 4.49 3.24
CA GLY A 32 -2.14 4.18 3.54
C GLY A 32 -3.13 4.89 2.62
N LYS A 33 -2.89 6.18 2.33
CA LYS A 33 -3.69 6.93 1.34
C LYS A 33 -3.56 6.33 -0.06
N ALA A 34 -2.34 6.09 -0.53
CA ALA A 34 -2.07 5.53 -1.84
C ALA A 34 -2.72 4.14 -2.01
N LYS A 35 -2.59 3.26 -1.00
CA LYS A 35 -3.26 1.95 -0.99
C LYS A 35 -4.78 2.08 -1.04
N GLY A 36 -5.35 3.02 -0.27
CA GLY A 36 -6.80 3.26 -0.25
C GLY A 36 -7.34 3.78 -1.58
N GLU A 37 -6.65 4.72 -2.22
CA GLU A 37 -7.01 5.21 -3.56
C GLU A 37 -6.86 4.11 -4.62
N PHE A 38 -5.80 3.32 -4.55
CA PHE A 38 -5.59 2.17 -5.44
C PHE A 38 -6.70 1.12 -5.32
N GLU A 39 -7.10 0.76 -4.09
CA GLU A 39 -8.20 -0.21 -3.87
C GLU A 39 -9.54 0.31 -4.40
N LYS A 40 -9.84 1.60 -4.21
CA LYS A 40 -11.04 2.23 -4.78
C LYS A 40 -11.04 2.19 -6.30
N GLY A 41 -9.95 2.63 -6.93
CA GLY A 41 -9.81 2.60 -8.38
C GLY A 41 -9.89 1.19 -8.96
N LYS A 42 -9.37 0.19 -8.24
CA LYS A 42 -9.51 -1.22 -8.63
C LYS A 42 -10.97 -1.68 -8.62
N ILE A 43 -11.73 -1.34 -7.58
CA ILE A 43 -13.15 -1.70 -7.47
C ILE A 43 -13.98 -1.03 -8.58
N GLU A 44 -13.73 0.25 -8.84
CA GLU A 44 -14.39 1.01 -9.91
C GLU A 44 -14.07 0.41 -11.29
N ALA A 45 -12.80 0.11 -11.57
CA ALA A 45 -12.39 -0.54 -12.81
C ALA A 45 -13.03 -1.93 -12.99
N ASP A 46 -13.08 -2.75 -11.93
CA ASP A 46 -13.72 -4.06 -11.98
C ASP A 46 -15.24 -3.95 -12.25
N LYS A 47 -15.89 -2.90 -11.74
CA LYS A 47 -17.31 -2.62 -11.98
C LYS A 47 -17.55 -2.18 -13.42
N GLU A 48 -16.79 -1.22 -13.92
CA GLU A 48 -16.87 -0.75 -15.31
C GLU A 48 -16.62 -1.90 -16.30
N LEU A 49 -15.65 -2.77 -16.02
CA LEU A 49 -15.37 -3.96 -16.84
C LEU A 49 -16.53 -4.95 -16.87
N LYS A 50 -17.27 -5.11 -15.76
CA LYS A 50 -18.46 -5.96 -15.72
C LYS A 50 -19.60 -5.36 -16.53
N GLU A 51 -19.88 -4.07 -16.32
CA GLU A 51 -20.93 -3.35 -17.04
C GLU A 51 -20.68 -3.39 -18.55
N PHE A 52 -19.44 -3.14 -19.00
CA PHE A 52 -19.06 -3.23 -20.41
C PHE A 52 -19.28 -4.63 -21.01
N LYS A 53 -18.99 -5.69 -20.25
CA LYS A 53 -19.22 -7.09 -20.69
C LYS A 53 -20.70 -7.43 -20.77
N GLU A 54 -21.51 -6.95 -19.81
CA GLU A 54 -22.96 -7.17 -19.80
C GLU A 54 -23.66 -6.40 -20.93
N GLU A 55 -23.22 -5.19 -21.24
CA GLU A 55 -23.75 -4.38 -22.35
C GLU A 55 -23.43 -5.00 -23.71
N LYS A 56 -22.20 -5.51 -23.87
CA LYS A 56 -21.80 -6.26 -25.07
C LYS A 56 -22.63 -7.53 -25.27
N SER A 57 -22.92 -8.27 -24.20
CA SER A 57 -23.72 -9.51 -24.25
C SER A 57 -25.20 -9.29 -24.55
N LYS A 58 -25.75 -8.08 -24.34
CA LYS A 58 -27.17 -7.76 -24.63
C LYS A 58 -27.37 -7.19 -26.05
N SER A 59 -26.29 -6.80 -26.71
CA SER A 59 -26.30 -6.20 -28.05
C SER A 59 -26.05 -7.21 -29.17
N ASP A 60 -25.60 -8.42 -28.82
CA ASP A 60 -25.54 -9.62 -29.67
C ASP A 60 -26.79 -10.50 -29.44
#